data_AF-A0A9D3YU80-F1
#
_entry.id   AF-A0A9D3YU80-F1
#
_cell.length_a   1.000
_cell.length_b   1.000
_cell.length_c   1.000
_cell.angle_alpha   90.00
_cell.angle_beta   90.00
_cell.angle_gamma   90.00
#
_symmetry.space_group_name_H-M   'P 1'
#
loop_
_entity.id
_entity.type
_entity.pdbx_description
1 polymer ?
#
loop_
_entity_poly.entity_id
_entity_poly.type
_entity_poly.pdbx_seq_one_letter_code
_entity_poly.pdbx_strand_id
1 'polypeptide(L)'
;MIEVEVNLRALVTNVCDPHSYPNGTLLQTLSELRCFPTIGLHPKGAAQYTDSEIKEFIRLLGRPEVVGFGEVGLDNSVHYSEWLGQAALLQRVFG
;
A
#
# COMPACT_ATOMS: atom_id res chain seq x y z
N MET A 1 11.94 31.05 20.18
CA MET A 1 11.75 29.72 19.57
C MET A 1 10.81 28.96 20.49
N ILE A 2 9.75 28.38 19.95
CA ILE A 2 8.85 27.50 20.72
C ILE A 2 9.37 26.08 20.46
N GLU A 3 9.84 25.40 21.50
CA GLU A 3 10.13 23.97 21.42
C GLU A 3 8.83 23.21 21.68
N VAL A 4 8.46 22.35 20.74
CA VAL A 4 7.31 21.46 20.86
C VAL A 4 7.85 20.06 21.10
N GLU A 5 7.49 19.46 22.24
CA GLU A 5 7.78 18.06 22.50
C GLU A 5 6.84 17.16 21.68
N VAL A 6 7.41 16.28 20.86
CA VAL A 6 6.66 15.32 20.04
C VAL A 6 6.88 13.91 20.61
N ASN A 7 5.80 13.25 21.02
CA ASN A 7 5.83 11.85 21.45
C ASN A 7 5.40 10.94 20.30
N LEU A 8 6.36 10.24 19.66
CA LEU A 8 6.07 9.28 18.60
C LEU A 8 5.39 8.03 19.20
N ARG A 9 4.18 7.73 18.74
CA ARG A 9 3.40 6.57 19.23
C ARG A 9 3.57 5.33 18.36
N ALA A 10 3.53 5.52 17.04
CA ALA A 10 3.64 4.49 16.03
C ALA A 10 3.99 5.13 14.68
N LEU A 11 4.41 4.29 13.74
CA LEU A 11 4.67 4.65 12.35
C LEU A 11 3.72 3.88 11.45
N VAL A 12 3.29 4.51 10.36
CA VAL A 12 2.58 3.84 9.27
C VAL A 12 3.47 3.91 8.05
N THR A 13 3.79 2.76 7.46
CA THR A 13 4.60 2.69 6.23
C THR A 13 3.71 2.32 5.06
N ASN A 14 3.90 2.98 3.93
CA ASN A 14 3.07 2.76 2.75
C ASN A 14 3.79 1.84 1.77
N VAL A 15 3.21 0.67 1.50
CA VAL A 15 3.81 -0.33 0.59
C VAL A 15 2.83 -0.60 -0.55
N CYS A 16 3.06 0.07 -1.67
CA CYS A 16 2.17 0.04 -2.85
C CYS A 16 2.78 -0.62 -4.10
N ASP A 17 3.97 -1.22 -3.95
CA ASP A 17 4.65 -2.01 -4.98
C ASP A 17 4.71 -3.48 -4.53
N PRO A 18 4.08 -4.43 -5.27
CA PRO A 18 4.13 -5.85 -4.99
C PRO A 18 5.54 -6.44 -4.81
N HIS A 19 6.54 -5.89 -5.51
CA HIS A 19 7.92 -6.34 -5.37
C HIS A 19 8.54 -5.96 -4.02
N SER A 20 7.92 -5.02 -3.31
CA SER A 20 8.34 -4.53 -2.00
C SER A 20 7.48 -5.09 -0.85
N TYR A 21 6.55 -6.00 -1.13
CA TYR A 21 5.67 -6.54 -0.10
C TYR A 21 6.42 -7.27 1.00
N PRO A 22 6.07 -7.01 2.28
CA PRO A 22 6.74 -7.66 3.39
C PRO A 22 6.32 -9.12 3.49
N ASN A 23 7.31 -9.99 3.71
CA ASN A 23 7.05 -11.36 4.13
C ASN A 23 6.67 -11.42 5.63
N GLY A 24 6.29 -12.60 6.12
CA GLY A 24 5.85 -12.78 7.51
C GLY A 24 6.90 -12.37 8.56
N THR A 25 8.19 -12.65 8.30
CA THR A 25 9.28 -12.24 9.20
C THR A 25 9.39 -10.73 9.28
N LEU A 26 9.34 -10.03 8.14
CA LEU A 26 9.42 -8.57 8.10
C LEU A 26 8.19 -7.93 8.77
N LEU A 27 6.98 -8.47 8.56
CA LEU A 27 5.78 -8.01 9.25
C LEU A 27 5.91 -8.08 10.77
N GLN A 28 6.47 -9.18 11.28
CA GLN A 28 6.71 -9.33 12.71
C GLN A 28 7.73 -8.31 13.23
N THR A 29 8.85 -8.13 12.53
CA THR A 29 9.86 -7.13 12.89
C THR A 29 9.29 -5.71 12.89
N LEU A 30 8.46 -5.36 11.90
CA LEU A 30 7.82 -4.05 11.83
C LEU A 30 6.87 -3.82 13.03
N SER A 31 6.08 -4.83 13.39
CA SER A 31 5.17 -4.76 14.55
C SER A 31 5.92 -4.51 15.88
N GLU A 32 7.05 -5.18 16.10
CA GLU A 32 7.91 -4.98 17.27
C GLU A 32 8.45 -3.54 17.36
N LEU A 33 8.68 -2.91 16.21
CA LEU A 33 9.10 -1.51 16.08
C LEU A 33 7.93 -0.49 16.10
N ARG A 34 6.69 -0.96 16.32
CA ARG A 34 5.46 -0.16 16.19
C ARG A 34 5.34 0.53 14.83
N CYS A 35 5.84 -0.13 13.79
CA CYS A 35 5.69 0.28 12.41
C CYS A 35 4.67 -0.64 11.74
N PHE A 36 3.63 -0.06 11.15
CA PHE A 36 2.50 -0.82 10.63
C PHE A 36 2.32 -0.52 9.15
N PRO A 37 2.39 -1.53 8.26
CA PRO A 37 2.22 -1.31 6.84
C PRO A 37 0.76 -1.06 6.46
N THR A 38 0.58 -0.17 5.49
CA THR A 38 -0.52 -0.25 4.54
C THR A 38 -0.04 -1.02 3.32
N ILE A 39 -0.93 -1.82 2.74
CA ILE A 39 -0.66 -2.60 1.53
C ILE A 39 -1.55 -2.07 0.42
N GLY A 40 -0.95 -1.76 -0.74
CA GLY A 40 -1.57 -1.03 -1.85
C GLY A 40 -1.09 -1.48 -3.22
N LEU A 41 -1.70 -0.92 -4.25
CA LEU A 41 -1.27 -1.03 -5.65
C LEU A 41 -1.27 0.37 -6.24
N HIS A 42 -0.08 0.93 -6.43
CA HIS A 42 0.09 2.32 -6.86
C HIS A 42 -0.54 2.56 -8.25
N PRO A 43 -1.30 3.65 -8.46
CA PRO A 43 -1.97 3.92 -9.75
C PRO A 43 -1.04 3.92 -10.96
N LYS A 44 0.19 4.43 -10.84
CA LYS A 44 1.20 4.40 -11.93
C LYS A 44 1.57 2.98 -12.40
N GLY A 45 1.36 1.96 -11.58
CA GLY A 45 1.61 0.56 -11.94
C GLY A 45 0.40 -0.15 -12.55
N ALA A 46 -0.75 0.52 -12.69
CA ALA A 46 -2.04 -0.14 -12.97
C ALA A 46 -2.05 -1.05 -14.20
N ALA A 47 -1.33 -0.70 -15.25
CA ALA A 47 -1.25 -1.49 -16.48
C ALA A 47 -0.35 -2.73 -16.37
N GLN A 48 0.47 -2.82 -15.33
CA GLN A 48 1.50 -3.85 -15.18
C GLN A 48 1.09 -4.95 -14.19
N TYR A 49 0.14 -4.66 -13.30
CA TYR A 49 -0.27 -5.60 -12.28
C TYR A 49 -0.97 -6.83 -12.84
N THR A 50 -0.39 -7.97 -12.51
CA THR A 50 -0.88 -9.30 -12.82
C THR A 50 -1.94 -9.76 -11.82
N ASP A 51 -2.72 -10.76 -12.20
CA ASP A 51 -3.69 -11.40 -11.29
C ASP A 51 -3.01 -12.03 -10.07
N SER A 52 -1.77 -12.52 -10.21
CA SER A 52 -0.98 -13.04 -9.09
C SER A 52 -0.65 -11.96 -8.06
N GLU A 53 -0.27 -10.77 -8.50
CA GLU A 53 0.06 -9.66 -7.60
C GLU A 53 -1.19 -9.13 -6.89
N ILE A 54 -2.33 -9.09 -7.57
CA ILE A 54 -3.61 -8.72 -6.96
C ILE A 54 -4.06 -9.77 -5.94
N LYS A 55 -3.87 -11.07 -6.20
CA LYS A 55 -4.15 -12.12 -5.21
C LYS A 55 -3.26 -11.99 -3.98
N GLU A 56 -1.98 -11.71 -4.18
CA GLU A 56 -1.03 -11.53 -3.08
C GLU A 56 -1.37 -10.28 -2.24
N PHE A 57 -1.73 -9.18 -2.90
CA PHE A 57 -2.27 -7.98 -2.29
C PHE A 57 -3.47 -8.30 -1.37
N ILE A 58 -4.49 -8.99 -1.89
CA ILE A 58 -5.67 -9.39 -1.11
C ILE A 58 -5.28 -10.30 0.06
N ARG A 59 -4.35 -11.23 -0.15
CA ARG A 59 -3.86 -12.14 0.90
C ARG A 59 -3.21 -11.37 2.05
N LEU A 60 -2.41 -10.35 1.75
CA LEU A 60 -1.73 -9.53 2.74
C LEU A 60 -2.68 -8.64 3.53
N LEU A 61 -3.76 -8.12 2.91
CA LEU A 61 -4.79 -7.36 3.62
C LEU A 61 -5.48 -8.16 4.74
N GLY A 62 -5.46 -9.50 4.68
CA GLY A 62 -5.96 -10.37 5.74
C GLY A 62 -5.01 -10.55 6.93
N ARG A 63 -3.84 -9.93 6.92
CA ARG A 63 -2.83 -10.04 8.00
C ARG A 63 -3.12 -9.04 9.11
N PRO A 64 -3.08 -9.45 10.40
CA PRO A 64 -3.34 -8.54 11.51
C PRO A 64 -2.28 -7.43 11.66
N GLU A 65 -1.09 -7.61 11.09
CA GLU A 65 -0.03 -6.61 11.10
C GLU A 65 -0.28 -5.49 10.07
N VAL A 66 -1.09 -5.74 9.05
CA VAL A 66 -1.45 -4.77 8.01
C VAL A 66 -2.64 -3.95 8.49
N VAL A 67 -2.43 -2.64 8.64
CA VAL A 67 -3.41 -1.74 9.28
C VAL A 67 -4.20 -0.90 8.30
N GLY A 68 -3.91 -1.02 7.00
CA GLY A 68 -4.59 -0.21 6.00
C GLY A 68 -4.47 -0.72 4.58
N PHE A 69 -5.43 -0.25 3.80
CA PHE A 69 -5.55 -0.45 2.38
C PHE A 69 -5.02 0.81 1.68
N GLY A 70 -3.84 0.70 1.07
CA GLY A 70 -3.21 1.81 0.37
C GLY A 70 -1.70 1.62 0.20
N GLU A 71 -1.07 2.31 -0.74
CA GLU A 71 -1.67 3.31 -1.62
C GLU A 71 -2.48 2.72 -2.76
N VAL A 72 -3.67 3.29 -2.96
CA VAL A 72 -4.56 3.05 -4.08
C VAL A 72 -5.16 4.41 -4.45
N GLY A 73 -5.56 4.60 -5.70
CA GLY A 73 -6.22 5.84 -6.09
C GLY A 73 -6.07 6.16 -7.55
N LEU A 74 -6.11 7.46 -7.83
CA LEU A 74 -5.85 8.05 -9.12
C LEU A 74 -4.67 9.00 -8.98
N ASP A 75 -3.76 8.94 -9.95
CA ASP A 75 -2.63 9.83 -10.06
C ASP A 75 -2.72 10.57 -11.40
N ASN A 76 -3.04 11.85 -11.34
CA ASN A 76 -3.19 12.72 -12.51
C ASN A 76 -1.86 13.37 -12.95
N SER A 77 -0.73 13.00 -12.34
CA SER A 77 0.60 13.44 -12.79
C SER A 77 1.08 12.69 -14.03
N VAL A 78 0.44 11.57 -14.38
CA VAL A 78 0.73 10.81 -15.61
C VAL A 78 -0.15 11.25 -16.78
N HIS A 79 0.17 10.76 -17.98
CA HIS A 79 -0.58 11.11 -19.19
C HIS A 79 -2.02 10.58 -19.10
N TYR A 80 -2.98 11.34 -19.66
CA TYR A 80 -4.42 11.03 -19.55
C TYR A 80 -4.81 9.64 -20.10
N SER A 81 -3.99 9.08 -21.01
CA SER A 81 -4.18 7.73 -21.54
C SER A 81 -4.08 6.63 -20.48
N GLU A 82 -3.41 6.90 -19.35
CA GLU A 82 -3.21 5.94 -18.27
C GLU A 82 -4.36 5.95 -17.25
N TRP A 83 -5.20 6.99 -17.24
CA TRP A 83 -6.27 7.16 -16.24
C TRP A 83 -7.32 6.05 -16.29
N LEU A 84 -7.65 5.54 -17.49
CA LEU A 84 -8.59 4.43 -17.64
C LEU A 84 -8.05 3.15 -16.98
N GLY A 85 -6.75 2.89 -17.08
CA GLY A 85 -6.10 1.75 -16.43
C GLY A 85 -6.18 1.87 -14.90
N GLN A 86 -5.96 3.06 -14.36
CA GLN A 86 -6.08 3.33 -12.92
C GLN A 86 -7.51 3.14 -12.41
N ALA A 87 -8.51 3.64 -13.14
CA ALA A 87 -9.91 3.46 -12.80
C ALA A 87 -10.33 1.97 -12.85
N ALA A 88 -9.85 1.22 -13.84
CA ALA A 88 -10.07 -0.22 -13.94
C ALA A 88 -9.43 -0.97 -12.76
N LEU A 89 -8.20 -0.61 -12.37
CA LEU A 89 -7.55 -1.19 -11.18
C LEU A 89 -8.38 -0.94 -9.92
N LEU A 90 -8.86 0.29 -9.71
CA LEU A 90 -9.71 0.63 -8.57
C LEU A 90 -10.97 -0.24 -8.50
N GLN A 91 -11.65 -0.44 -9.64
CA GLN A 91 -12.81 -1.33 -9.69
C GLN A 91 -12.46 -2.77 -9.31
N ARG A 92 -11.29 -3.27 -9.72
CA ARG A 92 -10.84 -4.64 -9.40
C ARG A 92 -10.51 -4.85 -7.93
N VAL A 93 -10.12 -3.81 -7.19
CA VAL A 93 -9.70 -3.91 -5.78
C VAL A 93 -10.79 -3.52 -4.78
N PHE A 94 -11.83 -2.78 -5.22
CA PHE A 94 -12.95 -2.34 -4.37
C PHE A 94 -14.30 -3.00 -4.71
N GLY A 95 -14.45 -3.61 -5.89
CA GLY A 95 -15.68 -4.28 -6.35
C GLY A 95 -15.55 -5.79 -6.39
#